data_AF-A0A2X2JZX2-F1
#
_entry.id   AF-A0A2X2JZX2-F1
#
_cell.length_a   1.000
_cell.length_b   1.000
_cell.length_c   1.000
_cell.angle_alpha   90.00
_cell.angle_beta   90.00
_cell.angle_gamma   90.00
#
_symmetry.space_group_name_H-M   'P 1'
#
loop_
_entity.id
_entity.type
_entity.pdbx_description
1 polymer ?
#
loop_
_entity_poly.entity_id
_entity_poly.type
_entity_poly.pdbx_seq_one_letter_code
_entity_poly.pdbx_strand_id
1 'polypeptide(L)' 'MDNLKYIEYDNPVTEIYFIEPDLHFTIIDFNQELLCIYIDFDSGLRHSNMVTESGVSLRINVTKSGFTKFINELVSLH' A
#
# COMPACT_ATOMS: atom_id res chain seq x y z
N MET A 1 -11.86 -5.29 2.04
CA MET A 1 -10.83 -4.47 2.74
C MET A 1 -10.45 -5.02 4.12
N ASP A 2 -10.89 -6.22 4.55
CA ASP A 2 -10.61 -6.69 5.92
C ASP A 2 -9.11 -6.86 6.22
N ASN A 3 -8.28 -7.09 5.21
CA ASN A 3 -6.83 -7.16 5.32
C ASN A 3 -6.17 -5.82 5.70
N LEU A 4 -6.86 -4.67 5.54
CA LEU A 4 -6.39 -3.36 5.98
C LEU A 4 -6.61 -3.10 7.47
N LYS A 5 -7.58 -3.78 8.09
CA LYS A 5 -8.08 -3.44 9.42
C LYS A 5 -7.06 -3.73 10.54
N TYR A 6 -5.99 -4.45 10.22
CA TYR A 6 -5.00 -4.95 11.18
C TYR A 6 -3.56 -4.79 10.68
N ILE A 7 -3.24 -3.71 9.95
CA ILE A 7 -1.88 -3.47 9.47
C ILE A 7 -0.96 -3.23 10.68
N GLU A 8 -0.08 -4.19 10.92
CA GLU A 8 1.11 -4.04 11.75
C GLU A 8 2.31 -3.86 10.83
N TYR A 9 3.17 -2.89 11.14
CA TYR A 9 4.37 -2.62 10.35
C TYR A 9 5.52 -3.48 10.87
N ASP A 10 5.92 -4.48 10.10
CA ASP A 10 7.13 -5.24 10.34
C ASP A 10 8.35 -4.47 9.84
N ASN A 11 9.40 -4.43 10.67
CA ASN A 11 10.66 -3.75 10.38
C ASN A 11 11.62 -4.74 9.69
N PRO A 12 12.27 -4.40 8.56
CA PRO A 12 12.36 -3.09 7.92
C PRO A 12 11.36 -2.81 6.80
N VAL A 13 10.64 -3.83 6.33
CA VAL A 13 9.73 -3.72 5.18
C VAL A 13 8.43 -4.44 5.47
N THR A 14 7.31 -3.78 5.17
CA THR A 14 5.95 -4.35 5.18
C THR A 14 5.36 -4.24 3.78
N GLU A 15 4.76 -5.33 3.29
CA GLU A 15 4.07 -5.37 2.00
C GLU A 15 2.57 -5.58 2.20
N ILE A 16 1.76 -4.80 1.50
CA ILE A 16 0.30 -4.87 1.61
C ILE A 16 -0.32 -4.83 0.22
N TYR A 17 -1.27 -5.72 -0.03
CA TYR A 17 -1.92 -5.92 -1.32
C TYR A 17 -3.44 -5.85 -1.20
N PHE A 18 -4.11 -5.23 -2.17
CA PHE A 18 -5.56 -5.20 -2.30
C PHE A 18 -6.01 -5.80 -3.63
N ILE A 19 -7.14 -6.50 -3.59
CA ILE A 19 -7.85 -6.96 -4.79
C ILE A 19 -8.91 -5.89 -5.08
N GLU A 20 -8.69 -5.09 -6.13
CA GLU A 20 -9.42 -3.87 -6.52
C GLU A 20 -9.53 -2.69 -5.52
N PRO A 21 -9.17 -1.46 -5.96
CA PRO A 21 -8.25 -1.20 -7.07
C PRO A 21 -6.92 -1.92 -6.78
N ASP A 22 -6.30 -2.52 -7.80
CA ASP A 22 -5.10 -3.35 -7.63
C ASP A 22 -3.89 -2.45 -7.27
N LEU A 23 -3.79 -2.17 -5.97
CA LEU A 23 -2.76 -1.35 -5.35
C LEU A 23 -1.86 -2.25 -4.52
N HIS A 24 -0.57 -2.14 -4.77
CA HIS A 24 0.48 -2.73 -3.96
C HIS A 24 1.23 -1.64 -3.20
N PHE A 25 1.38 -1.82 -1.90
CA PHE A 25 2.12 -0.92 -1.04
C PHE A 25 3.36 -1.63 -0.51
N THR A 26 4.54 -1.08 -0.80
CA THR A 26 5.77 -1.42 -0.09
C THR A 26 6.10 -0.31 0.89
N ILE A 27 6.11 -0.63 2.17
CA ILE A 27 6.32 0.32 3.26
C ILE A 27 7.68 0.04 3.86
N ILE A 28 8.56 1.04 3.81
CA ILE A 28 9.88 1.00 4.43
C ILE A 28 9.82 1.88 5.68
N ASP A 29 10.03 1.26 6.84
CA ASP A 29 10.08 1.96 8.12
C ASP A 29 11.49 2.51 8.35
N PHE A 30 11.66 3.82 8.20
CA PHE A 30 12.96 4.47 8.34
C PHE A 30 13.27 4.91 9.78
N ASN A 31 12.26 5.27 10.59
CA ASN A 31 12.42 5.77 11.97
C ASN A 31 11.08 5.80 12.74
N GLN A 32 11.05 6.30 13.97
CA GLN A 32 9.83 6.28 14.80
C GLN A 32 8.64 7.09 14.24
N GLU A 33 8.83 8.04 13.31
CA GLU A 33 7.77 8.97 12.88
C GLU A 33 7.45 8.92 11.38
N LEU A 34 8.39 8.51 10.53
CA LEU A 34 8.28 8.60 9.07
C LEU A 34 8.27 7.22 8.41
N LEU A 35 7.47 7.11 7.35
CA LEU A 35 7.41 5.98 6.44
C LEU A 35 7.79 6.45 5.05
N CYS A 36 8.48 5.60 4.30
CA CYS A 36 8.58 5.73 2.86
C CYS A 36 7.77 4.63 2.21
N ILE A 37 6.85 5.06 1.37
CA ILE A 37 5.84 4.18 0.80
C ILE A 37 6.01 4.22 -0.70
N TYR A 38 6.16 3.04 -1.28
CA TYR A 38 6.02 2.82 -2.71
C TYR A 38 4.60 2.31 -2.94
N ILE A 39 3.90 2.94 -3.87
CA ILE A 39 2.55 2.57 -4.28
C ILE A 39 2.64 2.18 -5.74
N ASP A 40 2.53 0.89 -6.00
CA ASP A 40 2.48 0.36 -7.36
C ASP A 40 1.01 0.19 -7.76
N PHE A 41 0.66 0.80 -8.88
CA PHE A 41 -0.64 0.62 -9.50
C PHE A 41 -0.51 -0.53 -10.49
N ASP A 42 -1.11 -1.68 -10.18
CA ASP A 42 -1.24 -2.71 -11.20
C ASP A 42 -2.34 -2.28 -12.18
N SER A 43 -1.96 -2.15 -13.45
CA SER A 43 -2.89 -1.88 -14.55
C SER A 43 -3.62 -3.16 -15.01
N GLY A 44 -3.29 -4.29 -14.38
CA GLY A 44 -3.67 -5.65 -14.72
C GLY A 44 -5.15 -5.84 -14.98
N LEU A 45 -5.50 -5.87 -16.26
CA LEU A 45 -6.76 -6.41 -16.76
C LEU A 45 -7.01 -7.78 -16.11
N ARG A 46 -7.98 -7.82 -15.19
CA ARG A 46 -8.39 -9.05 -14.52
C ARG A 46 -8.60 -10.18 -15.54
N HIS A 47 -8.10 -11.37 -15.17
CA HIS A 47 -8.20 -12.63 -15.92
C HIS A 47 -7.21 -12.89 -17.06
N SER A 48 -6.21 -12.03 -17.31
CA SER A 48 -5.26 -12.29 -18.43
C SER A 48 -4.10 -13.23 -18.11
N ASN A 49 -3.81 -13.57 -16.84
CA ASN A 49 -2.59 -14.32 -16.46
C ASN A 49 -1.30 -13.77 -17.08
N MET A 50 -1.28 -12.50 -17.47
CA MET A 50 -0.10 -11.82 -17.96
C MET A 50 0.49 -11.02 -16.82
N VAL A 51 1.79 -11.17 -16.61
CA VAL A 51 2.57 -10.21 -15.83
C VAL A 51 2.50 -8.89 -16.60
N THR A 52 1.62 -7.99 -16.18
CA THR A 52 1.67 -6.60 -16.61
C THR A 52 2.96 -6.01 -16.05
N GLU A 53 3.70 -5.26 -16.86
CA GLU A 53 4.75 -4.39 -16.30
C GLU A 53 4.06 -3.57 -15.21
N SER A 54 4.57 -3.64 -13.97
CA SER A 54 4.09 -2.82 -12.86
C SER A 54 3.92 -1.40 -13.39
N GLY A 55 2.74 -0.81 -13.20
CA GLY A 55 2.46 0.52 -13.71
C GLY A 55 3.36 1.58 -13.08
N VAL A 56 2.96 2.85 -13.18
CA VAL A 56 3.67 3.92 -12.49
C VAL A 56 3.77 3.59 -10.99
N SER A 57 4.99 3.67 -10.43
CA SER A 57 5.21 3.58 -8.99
C SER A 57 5.32 4.99 -8.40
N LEU A 58 4.52 5.28 -7.38
CA LEU A 58 4.61 6.52 -6.62
C LEU A 58 5.41 6.28 -5.34
N ARG A 59 6.51 7.02 -5.17
CA ARG A 59 7.26 7.07 -3.91
C ARG A 59 6.87 8.31 -3.12
N ILE A 60 6.41 8.12 -1.88
CA ILE A 60 5.97 9.20 -1.00
C ILE A 60 6.58 9.01 0.40
N ASN A 61 7.09 10.10 0.98
CA ASN A 61 7.47 10.13 2.39
C ASN A 61 6.31 10.73 3.19
N VAL A 62 5.85 10.02 4.20
CA VAL A 62 4.68 10.40 5.02
C VAL A 62 4.96 10.14 6.49
N THR A 63 4.20 10.77 7.38
CA THR A 63 4.23 10.41 8.80
C THR A 63 3.44 9.13 9.04
N LYS A 64 3.84 8.32 10.04
CA LYS A 64 3.10 7.12 10.48
C LYS A 64 1.64 7.45 10.80
N SER A 65 1.40 8.58 11.48
CA SER A 65 0.06 9.06 11.82
C SER A 65 -0.76 9.46 10.59
N GLY A 66 -0.14 10.14 9.62
CA GLY A 66 -0.77 10.54 8.37
C GLY A 66 -1.18 9.33 7.53
N PHE A 67 -0.28 8.36 7.39
CA PHE A 67 -0.58 7.14 6.63
C PHE A 67 -1.63 6.27 7.31
N THR A 68 -1.55 6.11 8.63
CA THR A 68 -2.56 5.37 9.40
C THR A 68 -3.95 6.00 9.25
N LYS A 69 -4.03 7.34 9.28
CA LYS A 69 -5.28 8.06 9.03
C LYS A 69 -5.80 7.81 7.60
N PHE A 70 -4.94 7.90 6.59
CA PHE A 70 -5.30 7.60 5.19
C PHE A 70 -5.86 6.18 5.02
N ILE A 71 -5.19 5.18 5.59
CA ILE A 71 -5.65 3.79 5.55
C ILE A 71 -7.02 3.63 6.23
N ASN A 72 -7.22 4.24 7.40
CA ASN A 72 -8.50 4.18 8.11
C ASN A 72 -9.64 4.85 7.31
N GLU A 73 -9.37 5.99 6.68
CA GLU A 73 -10.32 6.65 5.77
C GLU A 73 -10.66 5.74 4.59
N LEU A 74 -9.65 5.09 3.99
CA LEU A 74 -9.84 4.17 2.86
C LEU A 74 -10.66 2.92 3.25
N VAL A 75 -10.45 2.38 4.46
CA VAL A 75 -11.29 1.30 5.02
C VAL A 75 -12.72 1.76 5.21
N SER A 76 -12.94 2.98 5.70
CA SER A 76 -14.28 3.51 5.98
C SER A 76 -15.14 3.80 4.74
N LEU A 77 -14.52 3.88 3.55
CA LEU A 77 -15.22 4.04 2.28
C LEU A 77 -15.91 2.75 1.81
N HIS A 78 -15.78 1.64 2.56
CA HIS A 78 -16.43 0.36 2.30
C HIS A 78 -17.12 -0.22 3.54
#